data_AF-A0A0N1MR63-F1
#
_entry.id   AF-A0A0N1MR63-F1
#
_cell.length_a   1.000
_cell.length_b   1.000
_cell.length_c   1.000
_cell.angle_alpha   90.00
_cell.angle_beta   90.00
_cell.angle_gamma   90.00
#
_symmetry.space_group_name_H-M   'P 1'
#
loop_
_entity.id
_entity.type
_entity.pdbx_description
1 polymer ?
#
loop_
_entity_poly.entity_id
_entity_poly.type
_entity_poly.pdbx_seq_one_letter_code
_entity_poly.pdbx_strand_id
1 'polypeptide(L)'
;MNKWQTEQSERFAKVWAINLLEDPNLEFPEVADSKFAKNQKMIVEDKRTKEFFEKNKENLAFVVFYSGKNQEGYRNQKAIYDVIEGKYGIEAKYIDLDTNPDLIQRFNLTAFPENFFVYRNSKNEAIWHRV
;
A
#
# COMPACT_ATOMS: atom_id res chain seq x y z
N MET A 1 -20.30 -4.15 -11.63
CA MET A 1 -18.97 -4.09 -10.99
C MET A 1 -19.17 -3.48 -9.62
N ASN A 2 -18.77 -4.14 -8.54
CA ASN A 2 -19.03 -3.65 -7.17
C ASN A 2 -18.02 -2.55 -6.80
N LYS A 3 -18.45 -1.57 -5.99
CA LYS A 3 -17.64 -0.42 -5.55
C LYS A 3 -16.24 -0.81 -5.04
N TRP A 4 -16.15 -1.93 -4.32
CA TRP A 4 -14.89 -2.51 -3.85
C TRP A 4 -13.94 -2.89 -5.00
N GLN A 5 -14.45 -3.46 -6.10
CA GLN A 5 -13.65 -3.81 -7.25
C GLN A 5 -13.11 -2.55 -7.96
N THR A 6 -13.90 -1.48 -7.98
CA THR A 6 -13.47 -0.16 -8.49
C THR A 6 -12.39 0.45 -7.60
N GLU A 7 -12.54 0.40 -6.27
CA GLU A 7 -11.56 0.92 -5.31
C GLU A 7 -10.24 0.12 -5.34
N GLN A 8 -10.28 -1.21 -5.51
CA GLN A 8 -9.07 -2.00 -5.73
C GLN A 8 -8.40 -1.67 -7.07
N SER A 9 -9.19 -1.40 -8.11
CA SER A 9 -8.66 -0.99 -9.42
C SER A 9 -8.01 0.40 -9.38
N GLU A 10 -8.57 1.34 -8.61
CA GLU A 10 -7.96 2.66 -8.37
C GLU A 10 -6.67 2.56 -7.53
N ARG A 11 -6.64 1.69 -6.52
CA ARG A 11 -5.41 1.43 -5.74
C ARG A 11 -4.32 0.83 -6.61
N PHE A 12 -4.67 -0.10 -7.50
CA PHE A 12 -3.75 -0.63 -8.49
C PHE A 12 -3.22 0.47 -9.42
N ALA A 13 -4.10 1.37 -9.92
CA ALA A 13 -3.69 2.50 -10.75
C ALA A 13 -2.72 3.46 -10.03
N LYS A 14 -2.87 3.64 -8.71
CA LYS A 14 -1.94 4.45 -7.89
C LYS A 14 -0.57 3.77 -7.71
N VAL A 15 -0.53 2.47 -7.47
CA VAL A 15 0.72 1.68 -7.45
C VAL A 15 1.41 1.74 -8.83
N TRP A 16 0.62 1.73 -9.90
CA TRP A 16 1.10 1.91 -11.27
C TRP A 16 1.68 3.31 -11.52
N ALA A 17 1.06 4.36 -10.96
CA ALA A 17 1.59 5.72 -11.02
C ALA A 17 2.92 5.87 -10.28
N ILE A 18 3.14 5.10 -9.20
CA ILE A 18 4.44 5.04 -8.51
C ILE A 18 5.49 4.36 -9.40
N ASN A 19 5.15 3.28 -10.10
CA ASN A 19 6.05 2.65 -11.08
C ASN A 19 6.39 3.59 -12.26
N LEU A 20 5.45 4.44 -12.69
CA LEU A 20 5.68 5.43 -13.75
C LEU A 20 6.61 6.58 -13.30
N LEU A 21 6.62 6.90 -12.00
CA LEU A 21 7.53 7.88 -11.41
C LEU A 21 8.98 7.37 -11.31
N GLU A 22 9.18 6.04 -11.32
CA GLU A 22 10.51 5.41 -11.35
C GLU A 22 11.06 5.21 -12.77
N ASP A 23 10.21 5.05 -13.80
CA ASP A 23 10.62 4.95 -15.21
C ASP A 23 9.57 5.58 -16.17
N PRO A 24 9.85 6.76 -16.76
CA PRO A 24 8.89 7.48 -17.61
C PRO A 24 8.64 6.86 -18.99
N ASN A 25 9.36 5.80 -19.37
CA ASN A 25 9.18 5.08 -20.65
C ASN A 25 8.30 3.83 -20.53
N LEU A 26 7.53 3.65 -19.45
CA LEU A 26 6.55 2.57 -19.33
C LEU A 26 5.38 2.80 -20.30
N GLU A 27 5.57 2.44 -21.58
CA GLU A 27 4.50 2.38 -22.58
C GLU A 27 3.36 1.48 -22.07
N PHE A 28 2.12 1.94 -22.26
CA PHE A 28 0.91 1.21 -21.91
C PHE A 28 0.99 -0.24 -22.40
N PRO A 29 0.92 -1.25 -21.52
CA PRO A 29 1.02 -2.63 -21.97
C PRO A 29 -0.23 -2.98 -22.78
N GLU A 30 -0.04 -3.42 -24.02
CA GLU A 30 -1.08 -3.92 -24.92
C GLU A 30 -2.11 -4.76 -24.15
N VAL A 31 -3.39 -4.41 -24.26
CA VAL A 31 -4.50 -5.12 -23.63
C VAL A 31 -4.60 -6.49 -24.28
N ALA A 32 -4.04 -7.52 -23.63
CA ALA A 32 -4.05 -8.88 -24.14
C ALA A 32 -5.40 -9.54 -23.81
N ASP A 33 -6.17 -9.89 -24.83
CA ASP A 33 -7.55 -10.39 -24.72
C ASP A 33 -7.70 -11.86 -24.26
N SER A 34 -6.60 -12.64 -24.17
CA SER A 34 -6.67 -14.07 -23.87
C SER A 34 -6.39 -14.42 -22.38
N LYS A 35 -7.10 -15.43 -21.84
CA LYS A 35 -6.96 -15.89 -20.44
C LYS A 35 -5.53 -16.34 -20.08
N PHE A 36 -4.80 -16.92 -21.03
CA PHE A 36 -3.41 -17.36 -20.81
C PHE A 36 -2.44 -16.17 -20.70
N ALA A 37 -2.62 -15.13 -21.52
CA ALA A 37 -1.82 -13.91 -21.44
C ALA A 37 -2.09 -13.14 -20.15
N LYS A 38 -3.34 -13.14 -19.66
CA LYS A 38 -3.71 -12.58 -18.34
C LYS A 38 -3.00 -13.31 -17.19
N ASN A 39 -2.94 -14.64 -17.22
CA ASN A 39 -2.22 -15.41 -16.20
C ASN A 39 -0.71 -15.17 -16.22
N GLN A 40 -0.08 -15.08 -17.39
CA GLN A 40 1.35 -14.76 -17.49
C GLN A 40 1.66 -13.34 -16.99
N LYS A 41 0.83 -12.35 -17.32
CA LYS A 41 0.97 -10.99 -16.76
C LYS A 41 0.82 -10.98 -15.24
N MET A 42 -0.16 -11.69 -14.69
CA MET A 42 -0.34 -11.81 -13.23
C MET A 42 0.89 -12.43 -12.55
N ILE A 43 1.47 -13.48 -13.15
CA ILE A 43 2.69 -14.13 -12.61
C ILE A 43 3.90 -13.17 -12.67
N VAL A 44 4.03 -12.36 -13.72
CA VAL A 44 5.11 -11.37 -13.87
C VAL A 44 4.93 -10.21 -12.89
N GLU A 45 3.70 -9.72 -12.71
CA GLU A 45 3.37 -8.67 -11.73
C GLU A 45 3.57 -9.16 -10.29
N ASP A 46 3.17 -10.40 -9.97
CA ASP A 46 3.42 -11.02 -8.66
C ASP A 46 4.93 -11.15 -8.38
N LYS A 47 5.73 -11.54 -9.39
CA LYS A 47 7.19 -11.60 -9.26
C LYS A 47 7.79 -10.22 -9.03
N ARG A 48 7.43 -9.21 -9.83
CA ARG A 48 7.92 -7.83 -9.67
C ARG A 48 7.55 -7.26 -8.30
N THR A 49 6.32 -7.48 -7.87
CA THR A 49 5.84 -7.03 -6.55
C THR A 49 6.62 -7.70 -5.43
N LYS A 50 6.87 -9.01 -5.53
CA LYS A 50 7.66 -9.75 -4.56
C LYS A 50 9.12 -9.27 -4.52
N GLU A 51 9.74 -9.09 -5.68
CA GLU A 51 11.11 -8.59 -5.80
C GLU A 51 11.26 -7.17 -5.23
N PHE A 52 10.28 -6.30 -5.48
CA PHE A 52 10.27 -4.95 -4.93
C PHE A 52 10.24 -4.97 -3.40
N PHE A 53 9.33 -5.75 -2.82
CA PHE A 53 9.21 -5.84 -1.36
C PHE A 53 10.41 -6.52 -0.72
N GLU A 54 10.95 -7.60 -1.31
CA GLU A 54 12.16 -8.25 -0.80
C GLU A 54 13.37 -7.32 -0.79
N LYS A 55 13.55 -6.50 -1.84
CA LYS A 55 14.65 -5.54 -1.93
C LYS A 55 14.51 -4.37 -0.96
N ASN A 56 13.28 -3.95 -0.66
CA ASN A 56 13.01 -2.74 0.12
C ASN A 56 12.51 -3.01 1.55
N LYS A 57 12.40 -4.28 1.98
CA LYS A 57 11.83 -4.67 3.29
C LYS A 57 12.41 -3.91 4.49
N GLU A 58 13.70 -3.57 4.46
CA GLU A 58 14.38 -2.88 5.57
C GLU A 58 14.13 -1.36 5.56
N ASN A 59 13.68 -0.84 4.42
CA ASN A 59 13.45 0.59 4.17
C ASN A 59 11.96 0.92 4.03
N LEU A 60 11.08 -0.04 4.27
CA LEU A 60 9.66 0.06 3.96
C LEU A 60 8.84 -0.43 5.15
N ALA A 61 7.87 0.38 5.56
CA ALA A 61 6.91 0.03 6.59
C ALA A 61 5.53 0.59 6.27
N PHE A 62 4.49 -0.04 6.82
CA PHE A 62 3.15 0.53 6.84
C PHE A 62 2.88 1.17 8.20
N VAL A 63 2.14 2.27 8.21
CA VAL A 63 1.69 2.95 9.42
C VAL A 63 0.18 3.11 9.35
N VAL A 64 -0.53 2.59 10.33
CA VAL A 64 -1.99 2.64 10.41
C VAL A 64 -2.37 3.51 11.59
N PHE A 65 -2.96 4.66 11.30
CA PHE A 65 -3.55 5.52 12.32
C PHE A 65 -4.97 5.03 12.60
N TYR A 66 -5.26 4.69 13.85
CA TYR A 66 -6.58 4.24 14.26
C TYR A 66 -7.07 5.02 15.48
N SER A 67 -8.38 4.97 15.71
CA SER A 67 -9.05 5.52 16.89
C SER A 67 -10.12 4.54 17.34
N GLY A 68 -10.44 4.53 18.64
CA GLY A 68 -11.51 3.74 19.22
C GLY A 68 -12.89 4.01 18.64
N LYS A 69 -13.05 5.09 17.85
CA LYS A 69 -14.27 5.39 17.10
C LYS A 69 -14.59 4.38 15.98
N ASN A 70 -13.58 3.66 15.45
CA ASN A 70 -13.79 2.66 14.39
C ASN A 70 -12.97 1.39 14.62
N GLN A 71 -13.33 0.65 15.67
CA GLN A 71 -12.67 -0.61 16.06
C GLN A 71 -12.79 -1.72 15.01
N GLU A 72 -13.92 -1.78 14.29
CA GLU A 72 -14.12 -2.79 13.24
C GLU A 72 -13.20 -2.53 12.04
N GLY A 73 -13.15 -1.27 11.57
CA GLY A 73 -12.24 -0.87 10.51
C GLY A 73 -10.78 -1.16 10.85
N TYR A 74 -10.37 -0.85 12.09
CA TYR A 74 -9.03 -1.18 12.59
C TYR A 74 -8.73 -2.69 12.54
N ARG A 75 -9.63 -3.54 13.05
CA ARG A 75 -9.46 -5.00 13.04
C ARG A 75 -9.31 -5.56 11.62
N ASN A 76 -10.11 -5.05 10.69
CA ASN A 76 -10.04 -5.46 9.29
C ASN A 76 -8.70 -5.06 8.65
N GLN A 77 -8.20 -3.84 8.90
CA GLN A 77 -6.88 -3.44 8.41
C GLN A 77 -5.77 -4.27 9.05
N LYS A 78 -5.86 -4.53 10.36
CA LYS A 78 -4.88 -5.37 11.04
C LYS A 78 -4.78 -6.76 10.40
N ALA A 79 -5.90 -7.42 10.12
CA ALA A 79 -5.91 -8.73 9.48
C ALA A 79 -5.25 -8.71 8.09
N ILE A 80 -5.41 -7.63 7.31
CA ILE A 80 -4.77 -7.48 6.00
C ILE A 80 -3.25 -7.34 6.16
N TYR A 81 -2.81 -6.49 7.08
CA TYR A 81 -1.39 -6.25 7.30
C TYR A 81 -0.68 -7.43 7.96
N ASP A 82 -1.35 -8.20 8.82
CA ASP A 82 -0.81 -9.46 9.35
C ASP A 82 -0.48 -10.44 8.21
N VAL A 83 -1.31 -10.48 7.15
CA VAL A 83 -1.05 -11.30 5.95
C VAL A 83 0.12 -10.73 5.12
N ILE A 84 0.20 -9.41 4.97
CA ILE A 84 1.30 -8.74 4.25
C ILE A 84 2.64 -8.98 4.97
N GLU A 85 2.66 -8.83 6.29
CA GLU A 85 3.83 -9.10 7.12
C GLU A 85 4.24 -10.57 7.02
N GLY A 86 3.29 -11.50 7.14
CA GLY A 86 3.57 -12.93 6.98
C GLY A 86 4.09 -13.32 5.60
N LYS A 87 3.64 -12.64 4.54
CA LYS A 87 4.02 -12.97 3.15
C LYS A 87 5.29 -12.28 2.67
N TYR A 88 5.52 -11.03 3.10
CA TYR A 88 6.58 -10.17 2.57
C TYR A 88 7.58 -9.70 3.63
N GLY A 89 7.34 -9.97 4.92
CA GLY A 89 8.21 -9.55 6.01
C GLY A 89 8.25 -8.03 6.24
N ILE A 90 7.20 -7.33 5.82
CA ILE A 90 7.09 -5.88 5.96
C ILE A 90 6.31 -5.57 7.23
N GLU A 91 6.92 -4.79 8.11
CA GLU A 91 6.28 -4.40 9.37
C GLU A 91 5.17 -3.38 9.15
N ALA A 92 4.06 -3.59 9.87
CA ALA A 92 3.01 -2.59 10.03
C ALA A 92 3.01 -2.04 11.47
N LYS A 93 3.12 -0.72 11.62
CA LYS A 93 2.99 -0.02 12.89
C LYS A 93 1.58 0.52 13.04
N TYR A 94 1.01 0.37 14.22
CA TYR A 94 -0.32 0.88 14.54
C TYR A 94 -0.21 2.00 15.57
N ILE A 95 -0.79 3.16 15.26
CA ILE A 95 -0.73 4.35 16.09
C ILE A 95 -2.13 4.69 16.57
N ASP A 96 -2.30 4.70 17.89
CA ASP A 96 -3.53 5.08 18.55
C ASP A 96 -3.65 6.61 18.64
N LEU A 97 -4.60 7.17 17.91
CA LEU A 97 -4.88 8.60 17.89
C LEU A 97 -5.63 9.09 19.12
N ASP A 98 -6.27 8.20 19.89
CA ASP A 98 -6.92 8.60 21.15
C ASP A 98 -5.85 8.96 22.20
N THR A 99 -4.63 8.41 22.06
CA THR A 99 -3.46 8.75 22.89
C THR A 99 -2.55 9.81 22.26
N ASN A 100 -2.61 10.00 20.94
CA ASN A 100 -1.79 10.98 20.19
C ASN A 100 -2.67 11.88 19.29
N PRO A 101 -3.53 12.72 19.88
CA PRO A 101 -4.51 13.50 19.12
C PRO A 101 -3.89 14.61 18.25
N ASP A 102 -2.68 15.07 18.57
CA ASP A 102 -1.92 16.07 17.81
C ASP A 102 -1.60 15.58 16.38
N LEU A 103 -1.46 14.26 16.20
CA LEU A 103 -1.17 13.64 14.92
C LEU A 103 -2.32 13.79 13.91
N ILE A 104 -3.57 13.95 14.38
CA ILE A 104 -4.73 14.19 13.53
C ILE A 104 -4.52 15.46 12.71
N GLN A 105 -4.11 16.56 13.36
CA GLN A 105 -3.88 17.82 12.68
C GLN A 105 -2.60 17.77 11.86
N ARG A 106 -1.52 17.20 12.41
CA ARG A 106 -0.22 17.11 11.73
C ARG A 106 -0.28 16.37 10.40
N PHE A 107 -1.04 15.28 10.34
CA PHE A 107 -1.22 14.46 9.15
C PHE A 107 -2.52 14.78 8.39
N ASN A 108 -3.29 15.77 8.84
CA ASN A 108 -4.59 16.13 8.28
C ASN A 108 -5.49 14.90 8.07
N LEU A 109 -5.65 14.10 9.13
CA LEU A 109 -6.44 12.87 9.14
C LEU A 109 -7.94 13.24 9.18
N THR A 110 -8.71 12.63 8.29
CA THR A 110 -10.14 12.93 8.07
C THR A 110 -11.04 11.71 8.28
N ALA A 111 -10.46 10.50 8.24
CA ALA A 111 -11.14 9.24 8.45
C ALA A 111 -10.28 8.29 9.31
N PHE A 112 -10.91 7.26 9.88
CA PHE A 112 -10.22 6.24 10.68
C PHE A 112 -10.73 4.84 10.32
N PRO A 113 -9.86 3.83 10.20
CA PRO A 113 -8.40 3.96 10.17
C PRO A 113 -7.89 4.59 8.86
N GLU A 114 -6.78 5.30 8.93
CA GLU A 114 -6.06 5.84 7.77
C GLU A 114 -4.67 5.21 7.67
N ASN A 115 -4.30 4.76 6.47
CA ASN A 115 -3.06 4.03 6.25
C ASN A 115 -2.06 4.91 5.52
N PHE A 116 -0.80 4.77 5.93
CA PHE A 116 0.35 5.38 5.31
C PHE A 116 1.35 4.30 4.96
N PHE A 117 1.96 4.50 3.81
CA PHE A 117 3.15 3.83 3.36
C PHE A 117 4.34 4.72 3.68
N VAL A 118 5.36 4.16 4.33
CA VAL A 118 6.59 4.86 4.68
C VAL A 118 7.75 4.19 3.97
N TYR A 119 8.44 4.93 3.14
CA TYR A 119 9.64 4.47 2.44
C TYR A 119 10.82 5.37 2.76
N ARG A 120 11.95 4.75 3.06
CA ARG A 120 13.22 5.43 3.28
C ARG A 120 14.04 5.37 1.99
N ASN A 121 14.28 6.54 1.40
CA ASN A 121 15.05 6.62 0.16
C ASN A 121 16.55 6.42 0.40
N SER A 122 17.33 6.40 -0.69
CA SER A 122 18.80 6.27 -0.66
C SER A 122 19.53 7.41 0.08
N LYS A 123 18.85 8.53 0.34
CA LYS A 123 19.35 9.66 1.14
C LYS A 123 18.93 9.59 2.62
N ASN A 124 18.34 8.47 3.05
CA ASN A 124 17.82 8.25 4.40
C ASN A 124 16.65 9.19 4.78
N GLU A 125 15.95 9.75 3.79
CA GLU A 125 14.76 10.58 4.01
C GLU A 125 13.52 9.69 4.04
N ALA A 126 12.63 9.93 5.01
CA ALA A 126 11.36 9.21 5.13
C ALA A 126 10.29 9.88 4.26
N ILE A 127 9.85 9.18 3.22
CA ILE A 127 8.76 9.56 2.33
C ILE A 127 7.49 8.90 2.85
N TRP A 128 6.50 9.72 3.18
CA TRP A 128 5.20 9.29 3.68
C TRP A 128 4.16 9.43 2.57
N HIS A 129 3.44 8.36 2.29
CA HIS A 129 2.39 8.34 1.27
C HIS A 129 1.09 7.78 1.87
N ARG A 130 -0.02 8.50 1.75
CA ARG A 130 -1.34 8.06 2.21
C ARG A 130 -1.93 7.05 1.22
N VAL A 131 -2.46 5.91 1.70
CA VAL A 131 -2.97 4.78 0.90
C VAL A 131 -4.48 4.58 1.04
#